data_AF-A0A4R1UKR2-F1
#
_entry.id   AF-A0A4R1UKR2-F1
#
_cell.length_a   1.000
_cell.length_b   1.000
_cell.length_c   1.000
_cell.angle_alpha   90.00
_cell.angle_beta   90.00
_cell.angle_gamma   90.00
#
_symmetry.space_group_name_H-M   'P 1'
#
loop_
_entity.id
_entity.type
_entity.pdbx_description
1 polymer ?
#
loop_
_entity_poly.entity_id
_entity_poly.type
_entity_poly.pdbx_seq_one_letter_code
_entity_poly.pdbx_strand_id
1 'polypeptide(L)'
;MSYEHLGDRLIRAVRKPHKCESCGVIIQPRQAATYASSVQDGSFYGWYSHPECREAEAAWNKLRGDWGKAFGCSEDYCWLFEAMDGEPIEQAWLVASHPAAAGRLGISLEGCERNRHDYWRFAV
;
A
#
# COMPACT_ATOMS: atom_id res chain seq x y z
N MET A 1 -7.85 6.65 -17.46
CA MET A 1 -6.63 5.83 -17.64
C MET A 1 -7.09 4.40 -17.55
N SER A 2 -6.70 3.51 -18.46
CA SER A 2 -7.12 2.11 -18.40
C SER A 2 -6.15 1.34 -17.51
N TYR A 3 -6.63 0.80 -16.39
CA TYR A 3 -5.86 -0.09 -15.53
C TYR A 3 -6.39 -1.52 -15.63
N GLU A 4 -5.53 -2.46 -16.00
CA GLU A 4 -5.85 -3.89 -16.03
C GLU A 4 -4.85 -4.65 -15.15
N HIS A 5 -5.33 -5.23 -14.06
CA HIS A 5 -4.50 -6.09 -13.22
C HIS A 5 -4.35 -7.48 -13.83
N LEU A 6 -3.12 -7.87 -14.15
CA LEU A 6 -2.82 -9.15 -14.80
C LEU A 6 -2.67 -10.31 -13.81
N GLY A 7 -2.26 -10.02 -12.57
CA GLY A 7 -2.19 -11.00 -11.49
C GLY A 7 -0.98 -10.83 -10.56
N ASP A 8 -1.01 -11.64 -9.50
CA ASP A 8 -0.01 -11.70 -8.44
C ASP A 8 0.66 -13.07 -8.39
N ARG A 9 1.98 -13.08 -8.18
CA ARG A 9 2.78 -14.30 -8.00
C ARG A 9 3.60 -14.23 -6.73
N LEU A 10 3.35 -15.16 -5.81
CA LEU A 10 4.18 -15.34 -4.63
C LEU A 10 5.53 -15.98 -4.99
N ILE A 11 6.62 -15.28 -4.67
CA ILE A 11 8.00 -15.73 -4.75
C ILE A 11 8.45 -16.05 -3.34
N ARG A 12 8.67 -17.34 -3.06
CA ARG A 12 9.04 -17.81 -1.70
C ARG A 12 10.38 -17.25 -1.22
N ALA A 13 11.32 -17.02 -2.14
CA ALA A 13 12.65 -16.51 -1.85
C ALA A 13 13.21 -15.75 -3.07
N VAL A 14 13.38 -14.44 -2.96
CA VAL A 14 13.98 -13.63 -4.03
C VAL A 14 15.49 -13.87 -4.14
N ARG A 15 16.03 -13.77 -5.35
CA ARG A 15 17.47 -14.00 -5.60
C ARG A 15 18.32 -12.74 -5.47
N LYS A 16 17.70 -11.57 -5.70
CA LYS A 16 18.34 -10.25 -5.66
C LYS A 16 17.55 -9.35 -4.72
N PRO A 17 18.15 -8.28 -4.18
CA PRO A 17 17.39 -7.29 -3.44
C PRO A 17 16.40 -6.58 -4.37
N HIS A 18 15.20 -6.33 -3.87
CA HIS A 18 14.16 -5.58 -4.57
C HIS A 18 13.60 -4.49 -3.66
N LYS A 19 13.28 -3.33 -4.20
CA LYS A 19 12.52 -2.33 -3.46
C LYS A 19 11.05 -2.76 -3.42
N CYS A 20 10.44 -2.73 -2.24
CA CYS A 20 8.99 -2.90 -2.13
C CYS A 20 8.32 -1.62 -2.60
N GLU A 21 7.50 -1.65 -3.65
CA GLU A 21 6.78 -0.45 -4.12
C GLU A 21 5.77 0.06 -3.09
N SER A 22 5.16 -0.84 -2.31
CA SER A 22 4.15 -0.46 -1.31
C SER A 22 4.69 0.25 -0.06
N CYS A 23 5.93 -0.01 0.37
CA CYS A 23 6.49 0.58 1.62
C CYS A 23 7.89 1.17 1.47
N GLY A 24 8.50 1.08 0.29
CA GLY A 24 9.84 1.60 0.01
C GLY A 24 11.01 0.80 0.61
N VAL A 25 10.76 -0.11 1.55
CA VAL A 25 11.81 -0.92 2.20
C VAL A 25 12.37 -1.99 1.26
N ILE A 26 13.67 -2.28 1.38
CA ILE A 26 14.35 -3.32 0.60
C ILE A 26 13.97 -4.72 1.09
N ILE A 27 13.44 -5.52 0.17
CA ILE A 27 13.29 -6.97 0.28
C ILE A 27 14.66 -7.59 0.01
N GLN A 28 15.25 -8.19 1.03
CA GLN A 28 16.59 -8.81 0.95
C GLN A 28 16.56 -10.15 0.22
N PRO A 29 17.70 -10.59 -0.35
CA PRO A 29 17.84 -11.94 -0.88
C PRO A 29 17.36 -13.00 0.12
N ARG A 30 16.69 -14.04 -0.39
CA ARG A 30 16.07 -15.14 0.35
C ARG A 30 14.82 -14.77 1.17
N GLN A 31 14.37 -13.52 1.16
CA GLN A 31 13.07 -13.16 1.70
C GLN A 31 11.95 -13.43 0.68
N ALA A 32 10.73 -13.62 1.19
CA ALA A 32 9.55 -13.76 0.35
C ALA A 32 9.15 -12.40 -0.26
N ALA A 33 8.61 -12.44 -1.47
CA ALA A 33 8.05 -11.28 -2.16
C ALA A 33 6.83 -11.68 -2.97
N THR A 34 5.93 -10.73 -3.21
CA THR A 34 4.91 -10.86 -4.24
C THR A 34 5.32 -10.03 -5.45
N TYR A 35 5.33 -10.66 -6.62
CA TYR A 35 5.47 -9.98 -7.90
C TYR A 35 4.08 -9.75 -8.49
N ALA A 36 3.72 -8.49 -8.69
CA ALA A 36 2.45 -8.09 -9.30
C ALA A 36 2.71 -7.52 -10.70
N SER A 37 1.72 -7.63 -11.57
CA SER A 37 1.78 -7.03 -12.91
C SER A 37 0.45 -6.43 -13.33
N SER A 38 0.52 -5.37 -14.13
CA SER A 38 -0.63 -4.67 -14.70
C SER A 38 -0.33 -4.13 -16.10
N VAL A 39 -1.38 -3.79 -16.83
CA VAL A 39 -1.31 -2.92 -18.00
C VAL A 39 -1.92 -1.58 -17.63
N GLN A 40 -1.19 -0.50 -17.81
CA GLN A 40 -1.68 0.86 -17.61
C GLN A 40 -1.48 1.64 -18.91
N ASP A 41 -2.59 2.15 -19.47
CA ASP A 41 -2.61 2.90 -20.73
C ASP A 41 -1.83 2.20 -21.87
N GLY A 42 -2.00 0.88 -21.97
CA GLY A 42 -1.37 0.03 -22.99
C GLY A 42 0.09 -0.36 -22.72
N SER A 43 0.69 0.10 -21.62
CA SER A 43 2.05 -0.26 -21.22
C SER A 43 2.04 -1.29 -20.09
N PHE A 44 2.95 -2.28 -20.16
CA PHE A 44 3.08 -3.32 -19.14
C PHE A 44 3.95 -2.82 -17.97
N TYR A 45 3.45 -2.98 -16.75
CA TYR A 45 4.15 -2.67 -15.51
C TYR A 45 4.22 -3.89 -14.61
N GLY A 46 5.30 -3.97 -13.83
CA GLY A 46 5.48 -5.02 -12.84
C GLY A 46 6.30 -4.53 -11.67
N TRP A 47 5.92 -4.97 -10.47
CA TRP A 47 6.56 -4.52 -9.23
C TRP A 47 6.68 -5.63 -8.21
N TYR A 48 7.58 -5.40 -7.25
CA TYR A 48 7.79 -6.27 -6.11
C TYR A 48 7.21 -5.62 -4.85
N SER A 49 6.63 -6.43 -4.00
CA SER A 49 6.13 -6.03 -2.69
C SER A 49 6.40 -7.11 -1.66
N HIS A 50 6.49 -6.74 -0.38
CA HIS A 50 6.41 -7.74 0.69
C HIS A 50 5.03 -8.42 0.64
N PRO A 51 4.91 -9.72 0.92
CA PRO A 51 3.62 -10.40 0.89
C PRO A 51 2.56 -9.72 1.77
N GLU A 52 2.92 -9.28 2.98
CA GLU A 52 1.96 -8.60 3.87
C GLU A 52 1.60 -7.20 3.37
N CYS A 53 2.53 -6.51 2.70
CA CYS A 53 2.23 -5.21 2.09
C CYS A 53 1.29 -5.37 0.89
N ARG A 54 1.48 -6.41 0.07
CA ARG A 54 0.57 -6.67 -1.06
C ARG A 54 -0.84 -7.01 -0.59
N GLU A 55 -0.92 -7.83 0.45
CA GLU A 55 -2.20 -8.18 1.07
C GLU A 55 -2.92 -6.95 1.62
N ALA A 56 -2.19 -6.09 2.35
CA ALA A 56 -2.72 -4.83 2.85
C ALA A 56 -3.19 -3.91 1.71
N GLU A 57 -2.42 -3.80 0.63
CA GLU A 57 -2.76 -3.00 -0.55
C GLU A 57 -4.02 -3.52 -1.25
N ALA A 58 -4.12 -4.83 -1.45
CA ALA A 58 -5.31 -5.46 -2.02
C ALA A 58 -6.55 -5.30 -1.12
N ALA A 59 -6.38 -5.42 0.19
CA ALA A 59 -7.46 -5.21 1.17
C ALA A 59 -7.90 -3.73 1.20
N TRP A 60 -6.95 -2.80 1.17
CA TRP A 60 -7.20 -1.36 1.09
C TRP A 60 -8.02 -1.01 -0.16
N ASN A 61 -7.58 -1.49 -1.34
CA ASN A 61 -8.30 -1.26 -2.60
C ASN A 61 -9.70 -1.88 -2.60
N LYS A 62 -9.90 -3.03 -1.94
CA LYS A 62 -11.24 -3.62 -1.77
C LYS A 62 -12.14 -2.79 -0.86
N LEU A 63 -11.60 -2.28 0.26
CA LEU A 63 -12.36 -1.48 1.21
C LEU A 63 -12.80 -0.14 0.62
N ARG A 64 -11.92 0.48 -0.16
CA ARG A 64 -12.26 1.71 -0.86
C ARG A 64 -13.25 1.47 -2.01
N GLY A 65 -13.47 0.24 -2.52
CA GLY A 65 -14.51 -0.02 -3.54
C GLY A 65 -14.55 1.02 -4.67
N ASP A 66 -15.74 1.49 -5.06
CA ASP A 66 -15.92 2.65 -5.96
C ASP A 66 -15.59 4.02 -5.30
N TRP A 67 -15.33 4.09 -3.99
CA TRP A 67 -14.95 5.33 -3.27
C TRP A 67 -13.60 5.90 -3.71
N GLY A 68 -12.77 5.14 -4.42
CA GLY A 68 -11.56 5.68 -5.08
C GLY A 68 -11.89 6.93 -5.91
N LYS A 69 -13.09 7.00 -6.50
CA LYS A 69 -13.57 8.15 -7.28
C LYS A 69 -13.96 9.38 -6.46
N ALA A 70 -14.19 9.25 -5.14
CA ALA A 70 -14.78 10.32 -4.31
C ALA A 70 -13.75 11.17 -3.56
N PHE A 71 -12.53 10.67 -3.31
CA PHE A 71 -11.54 11.33 -2.44
C PHE A 71 -10.16 11.51 -3.09
N GLY A 72 -10.12 11.80 -4.40
CA GLY A 72 -8.91 12.33 -5.04
C GLY A 72 -7.91 11.30 -5.59
N CYS A 73 -8.18 10.00 -5.47
CA CYS A 73 -7.46 8.97 -6.23
C CYS A 73 -8.12 8.87 -7.61
N SER A 74 -7.68 9.68 -8.58
CA SER A 74 -8.21 9.63 -9.96
C SER A 74 -7.80 8.35 -10.71
N GLU A 75 -7.06 7.46 -10.04
CA GLU A 75 -6.58 6.18 -10.54
C GLU A 75 -7.52 5.06 -10.07
N ASP A 76 -7.71 4.04 -10.92
CA ASP A 76 -8.50 2.85 -10.58
C ASP A 76 -7.82 1.96 -9.52
N TYR A 77 -6.63 2.36 -9.04
CA TYR A 77 -5.81 1.64 -8.08
C TYR A 77 -5.07 2.62 -7.17
N CYS A 78 -5.23 2.52 -5.85
CA CYS A 78 -4.51 3.35 -4.90
C CYS A 78 -3.37 2.54 -4.26
N TRP A 79 -2.18 3.12 -4.21
CA TRP A 79 -1.01 2.46 -3.67
C TRP A 79 -1.00 2.48 -2.15
N LEU A 80 -0.44 1.44 -1.52
CA LEU A 80 -0.47 1.36 -0.06
C LEU A 80 0.30 2.50 0.62
N PHE A 81 1.35 3.04 0.01
CA PHE A 81 2.10 4.14 0.61
C PHE A 81 1.26 5.42 0.75
N GLU A 82 0.21 5.59 -0.07
CA GLU A 82 -0.73 6.72 0.03
C GLU A 82 -1.53 6.66 1.34
N ALA A 83 -1.58 5.50 2.01
CA ALA A 83 -2.11 5.38 3.36
C ALA A 83 -1.42 6.28 4.38
N MET A 84 -0.13 6.59 4.16
CA MET A 84 0.62 7.47 5.07
C MET A 84 0.06 8.90 5.07
N ASP A 85 -0.48 9.34 3.93
CA ASP A 85 -1.14 10.64 3.77
C ASP A 85 -2.68 10.51 3.87
N GLY A 86 -3.19 9.32 4.18
CA GLY A 86 -4.61 9.02 4.32
C GLY A 86 -5.23 9.57 5.61
N GLU A 87 -6.55 9.41 5.74
CA GLU A 87 -7.27 9.81 6.95
C GLU A 87 -6.88 8.90 8.13
N PRO A 88 -6.92 9.39 9.39
CA PRO A 88 -6.52 8.59 10.55
C PRO A 88 -7.34 7.32 10.73
N ILE A 89 -8.58 7.29 10.25
CA ILE A 89 -9.40 6.09 10.26
C ILE A 89 -8.80 4.99 9.38
N GLU A 90 -8.20 5.36 8.25
CA GLU A 90 -7.58 4.43 7.31
C GLU A 90 -6.22 3.96 7.85
N GLN A 91 -5.46 4.86 8.48
CA GLN A 91 -4.23 4.51 9.18
C GLN A 91 -4.48 3.59 10.37
N ALA A 92 -5.51 3.88 11.19
CA ALA A 92 -5.93 3.02 12.29
C ALA A 92 -6.38 1.64 11.80
N TRP A 93 -7.13 1.60 10.68
CA TRP A 93 -7.49 0.35 10.03
C TRP A 93 -6.25 -0.46 9.61
N LEU A 94 -5.24 0.21 9.03
CA LEU A 94 -4.01 -0.44 8.59
C LEU A 94 -3.20 -0.99 9.76
N VAL A 95 -3.09 -0.25 10.87
CA VAL A 95 -2.41 -0.74 12.09
C VAL A 95 -3.15 -1.94 12.68
N ALA A 96 -4.48 -1.89 12.74
CA ALA A 96 -5.29 -2.96 13.32
C ALA A 96 -5.30 -4.23 12.44
N SER A 97 -5.39 -4.09 11.12
CA SER A 97 -5.60 -5.21 10.20
C SER A 97 -4.30 -5.76 9.61
N HIS A 98 -3.30 -4.91 9.41
CA HIS A 98 -2.03 -5.24 8.75
C HIS A 98 -0.82 -4.63 9.46
N PRO A 99 -0.55 -5.00 10.74
CA PRO A 99 0.47 -4.36 11.57
C PRO A 99 1.89 -4.46 10.99
N ALA A 100 2.22 -5.54 10.27
CA ALA A 100 3.51 -5.69 9.61
C ALA A 100 3.71 -4.67 8.47
N ALA A 101 2.65 -4.36 7.71
CA ALA A 101 2.71 -3.34 6.67
C ALA A 101 2.75 -1.94 7.30
N ALA A 102 1.92 -1.68 8.31
CA ALA A 102 1.91 -0.43 9.06
C ALA A 102 3.27 -0.10 9.68
N GLY A 103 3.91 -1.09 10.33
CA GLY A 103 5.23 -0.93 10.93
C GLY A 103 6.32 -0.59 9.92
N ARG A 104 6.25 -1.10 8.68
CA ARG A 104 7.19 -0.73 7.60
C ARG A 104 6.95 0.67 7.05
N LEU A 105 5.71 1.15 7.13
CA LEU A 105 5.33 2.51 6.77
C LEU A 105 5.54 3.51 7.92
N GLY A 106 5.95 3.04 9.09
CA GLY A 106 6.11 3.91 10.27
C GLY A 106 4.78 4.42 10.86
N ILE A 107 3.66 3.79 10.51
CA ILE A 107 2.34 4.17 11.03
C ILE A 107 2.12 3.48 12.38
N SER A 108 1.79 4.26 13.42
CA SER A 108 1.48 3.77 14.75
C SER A 108 0.22 4.46 15.32
N LEU A 109 -0.49 3.78 16.24
CA LEU A 109 -1.68 4.32 16.89
C LEU A 109 -1.38 5.43 17.91
N GLU A 110 -0.15 5.49 18.43
CA GLU A 110 0.22 6.39 19.54
C GLU A 110 0.36 7.87 19.12
N GLY A 111 0.18 8.21 17.83
CA GLY A 111 0.33 9.56 17.28
C GLY A 111 -0.94 10.21 16.71
N CYS A 112 -2.13 9.61 16.86
CA CYS A 112 -3.38 10.17 16.32
C CYS A 112 -3.97 11.26 17.24
N GLU A 113 -3.45 12.49 17.20
CA GLU A 113 -4.11 13.64 17.84
C GLU A 113 -5.12 14.33 16.92
N ARG A 114 -6.34 14.54 17.43
CA ARG A 114 -7.40 15.27 16.75
C ARG A 114 -7.16 16.77 16.86
N ASN A 115 -6.59 17.38 15.82
CA ASN A 115 -6.61 18.83 15.73
C ASN A 115 -8.04 19.30 15.44
N ARG A 116 -8.54 20.24 16.25
CA ARG A 116 -9.96 20.64 16.28
C ARG A 116 -10.38 21.50 15.09
N HIS A 117 -9.40 21.97 14.32
CA HIS A 117 -9.58 22.81 13.14
C HIS A 117 -8.52 22.39 12.11
N ASP A 118 -8.99 21.88 10.97
CA ASP A 118 -8.23 21.60 9.75
C ASP A 118 -7.20 20.45 9.78
N TYR A 119 -7.50 19.43 8.96
CA TYR A 119 -6.69 18.29 8.48
C TYR A 119 -5.73 17.63 9.49
N TRP A 120 -5.96 16.33 9.71
CA TRP A 120 -5.11 15.48 10.53
C TRP A 120 -3.66 15.51 10.03
N ARG A 121 -2.73 15.87 10.93
CA ARG A 121 -1.29 15.79 10.70
C ARG A 121 -0.67 15.06 11.87
N PHE A 122 0.21 14.11 11.57
CA PHE A 122 1.06 13.52 12.59
C PHE A 122 2.05 14.55 13.13
N ALA A 123 2.27 14.52 14.45
CA ALA A 123 3.40 15.18 15.07
C ALA A 123 4.67 14.41 14.71
N VAL A 124 5.67 15.14 14.19
CA VAL A 124 7.04 14.66 13.94
C VAL A 124 7.78 14.53 15.27
#